data_AF-A0A226D842-F1
#
_entry.id   AF-A0A226D842-F1
#
_cell.length_a   1.000
_cell.length_b   1.000
_cell.length_c   1.000
_cell.angle_alpha   90.00
_cell.angle_beta   90.00
_cell.angle_gamma   90.00
#
_symmetry.space_group_name_H-M   'P 1'
#
loop_
_entity.id
_entity.type
_entity.pdbx_description
1 polymer ?
#
loop_
_entity_poly.entity_id
_entity_poly.type
_entity_poly.pdbx_seq_one_letter_code
_entity_poly.pdbx_strand_id
1 'polypeptide(L)'
;MVVTPLMWKSIDNSNIAFSYLWQRPFEWDIKARKFIVTPRNKLIPFFLVNFVLLPMNNIFCLIILGGHLFGVISPSFINLVITTIILALSFANVISHSTVLMHLVLSCIDHVVLDGRQLARGTVRSSELSRNLHGYVQIQVLLSQLPLAAFETIVASLMLLGLLVCVTFNYVTIKMRHIIPITFYVYFPSVSVLTPIVIRIMLPKTVAIFEGGRVIRDTVWTTLLGLSSEKKYFKRKMKGIGEIAFYASFFQYRLYRLQNSTKATFYAVIIDRTITALLSIDSS
;
A
#
# COMPACT_ATOMS: atom_id res chain seq x y z
N MET A 1 -18.19 -0.56 -20.95
CA MET A 1 -18.31 0.59 -20.02
C MET A 1 -17.98 1.85 -20.82
N VAL A 2 -18.90 2.80 -20.95
CA VAL A 2 -18.63 4.04 -21.69
C VAL A 2 -17.74 4.91 -20.82
N VAL A 3 -16.48 5.08 -21.21
CA VAL A 3 -15.57 5.99 -20.51
C VAL A 3 -16.10 7.40 -20.68
N THR A 4 -16.46 8.05 -19.57
CA THR A 4 -17.02 9.40 -19.64
C THR A 4 -15.94 10.40 -20.06
N PRO A 5 -16.29 11.48 -20.78
CA PRO A 5 -15.34 12.55 -21.12
C PRO A 5 -14.61 13.12 -19.91
N LEU A 6 -15.27 13.13 -18.74
CA LEU A 6 -14.70 13.59 -17.48
C LEU A 6 -13.54 12.70 -17.00
N MET A 7 -13.67 11.38 -17.18
CA MET A 7 -12.63 10.42 -16.79
C MET A 7 -11.36 10.61 -17.64
N TRP A 8 -11.52 10.82 -18.96
CA TRP A 8 -10.39 11.13 -19.83
C TRP A 8 -9.67 12.41 -19.41
N LYS A 9 -10.44 13.48 -19.16
CA LYS A 9 -9.88 14.76 -18.69
C LYS A 9 -9.13 14.62 -17.36
N SER A 10 -9.60 13.76 -16.45
CA SER A 10 -8.89 13.47 -15.20
C SER A 10 -7.57 12.74 -15.43
N ILE A 11 -7.50 11.81 -16.38
CA ILE A 11 -6.27 11.08 -16.71
C ILE A 11 -5.27 12.01 -17.40
N ASP A 12 -5.73 12.89 -18.29
CA ASP A 12 -4.88 13.88 -18.94
C ASP A 12 -4.29 14.87 -17.92
N ASN A 13 -5.11 15.39 -17.01
CA ASN A 13 -4.66 16.27 -15.92
C ASN A 13 -3.66 15.56 -14.99
N SER A 14 -3.91 14.29 -14.68
CA SER A 14 -2.96 13.45 -13.94
C SER A 14 -1.64 13.38 -14.70
N ASN A 15 -1.65 13.04 -15.99
CA ASN A 15 -0.40 12.94 -16.76
C ASN A 15 0.41 14.23 -16.78
N ILE A 16 -0.25 15.39 -16.87
CA ILE A 16 0.39 16.71 -16.77
C ILE A 16 0.98 16.92 -15.36
N ALA A 17 0.21 16.67 -14.30
CA ALA A 17 0.69 16.83 -12.93
C ALA A 17 1.89 15.93 -12.64
N PHE A 18 1.87 14.70 -13.14
CA PHE A 18 2.94 13.75 -12.97
C PHE A 18 4.11 13.98 -13.96
N SER A 19 3.98 14.83 -15.00
CA SER A 19 5.05 15.12 -15.98
C SER A 19 6.34 15.64 -15.36
N TYR A 20 6.22 16.29 -14.20
CA TYR A 20 7.32 16.79 -13.40
C TYR A 20 7.99 15.72 -12.51
N LEU A 21 7.37 14.55 -12.37
CA LEU A 21 7.92 13.44 -11.60
C LEU A 21 8.81 12.56 -12.49
N TRP A 22 9.91 12.08 -11.89
CA TRP A 22 10.90 11.21 -12.51
C TRP A 22 10.29 9.94 -13.11
N GLN A 23 11.00 9.27 -14.04
CA GLN A 23 10.53 8.14 -14.87
C GLN A 23 9.48 7.26 -14.19
N ARG A 24 8.30 7.16 -14.80
CA ARG A 24 7.15 6.43 -14.25
C ARG A 24 7.03 5.02 -14.84
N PRO A 25 6.41 4.07 -14.12
CA PRO A 25 6.14 2.73 -14.65
C PRO A 25 5.14 2.73 -15.80
N PHE A 26 4.19 3.66 -15.77
CA PHE A 26 3.14 3.81 -16.74
C PHE A 26 3.11 5.25 -17.21
N GLU A 27 3.19 5.44 -18.52
CA GLU A 27 3.05 6.74 -19.16
C GLU A 27 1.72 6.75 -19.91
N TRP A 28 0.92 7.79 -19.68
CA TRP A 28 -0.34 7.95 -20.40
C TRP A 28 -0.08 8.66 -21.72
N ASP A 29 -0.26 7.96 -22.85
CA ASP A 29 -0.19 8.59 -24.16
C ASP A 29 -1.54 9.22 -24.50
N ILE A 30 -1.59 10.55 -24.42
CA ILE A 30 -2.79 11.37 -24.70
C ILE A 30 -3.27 11.15 -26.13
N LYS A 31 -2.37 10.97 -27.10
CA LYS A 31 -2.72 10.80 -28.52
C LYS A 31 -3.28 9.41 -28.78
N ALA A 32 -2.62 8.38 -28.25
CA ALA A 32 -3.07 6.99 -28.44
C ALA A 32 -4.22 6.59 -27.51
N ARG A 33 -4.52 7.40 -26.48
CA ARG A 33 -5.42 7.08 -25.36
C ARG A 33 -5.14 5.70 -24.77
N LYS A 34 -3.85 5.42 -24.55
CA LYS A 34 -3.37 4.14 -24.02
C LYS A 34 -2.26 4.39 -23.01
N PHE A 35 -2.21 3.53 -21.98
CA PHE A 35 -1.06 3.46 -21.09
C PHE A 35 0.07 2.72 -21.81
N ILE A 36 1.21 3.39 -21.97
CA ILE A 36 2.45 2.81 -22.46
C ILE A 36 3.24 2.35 -21.24
N VAL A 37 3.59 1.06 -21.22
CA VAL A 37 4.46 0.50 -20.19
C VAL A 37 5.89 0.91 -20.51
N THR A 38 6.52 1.59 -19.56
CA THR A 38 7.92 2.01 -19.72
C THR A 38 8.83 0.76 -19.69
N PRO A 39 9.81 0.65 -20.59
CA PRO A 39 10.66 -0.54 -20.65
C PRO A 39 11.43 -0.75 -19.34
N ARG A 40 11.64 -2.02 -18.97
CA ARG A 40 12.25 -2.46 -17.70
C ARG A 40 13.53 -1.70 -17.34
N ASN A 41 14.38 -1.39 -18.31
CA ASN A 41 15.68 -0.75 -18.06
C ASN A 41 15.52 0.69 -17.52
N LYS A 42 14.42 1.38 -17.89
CA LYS A 42 14.08 2.71 -17.39
C LYS A 42 13.30 2.68 -16.07
N LEU A 43 12.81 1.52 -15.65
CA LEU A 43 12.13 1.33 -14.37
C LEU A 43 13.11 1.18 -13.20
N ILE A 44 14.33 0.70 -13.45
CA ILE A 44 15.33 0.44 -12.40
C ILE A 44 15.64 1.72 -11.57
N PRO A 45 15.90 2.89 -12.17
CA PRO A 45 16.16 4.10 -11.41
C PRO A 45 14.95 4.53 -10.54
N PHE A 46 13.73 4.38 -11.07
CA PHE A 46 12.51 4.69 -10.32
C PHE A 46 12.38 3.82 -9.06
N PHE A 47 12.59 2.51 -9.20
CA PHE A 47 12.56 1.59 -8.07
C PHE A 47 13.70 1.89 -7.07
N LEU A 48 14.91 2.17 -7.56
CA LEU A 48 16.05 2.52 -6.71
C LEU A 48 15.77 3.79 -5.89
N VAL A 49 15.26 4.86 -6.52
CA VAL A 49 14.96 6.12 -5.83
C VAL A 49 13.87 5.92 -4.79
N ASN A 50 12.75 5.28 -5.16
CA ASN A 50 11.57 5.22 -4.28
C ASN A 50 11.69 4.19 -3.16
N PHE A 51 12.31 3.03 -3.43
CA PHE A 51 12.35 1.93 -2.48
C PHE A 51 13.70 1.79 -1.75
N VAL A 52 14.74 2.49 -2.19
CA VAL A 52 16.06 2.45 -1.54
C VAL A 52 16.48 3.83 -1.05
N LEU A 53 16.65 4.80 -1.95
CA LEU A 53 17.20 6.11 -1.58
C LEU A 53 16.28 6.93 -0.67
N LEU A 54 14.98 6.99 -0.96
CA LEU A 54 14.02 7.70 -0.11
C LEU A 54 13.92 7.12 1.31
N PRO A 55 13.78 5.79 1.50
CA PRO A 55 13.84 5.18 2.83
C PRO A 55 15.17 5.41 3.55
N MET A 56 16.31 5.32 2.84
CA MET A 56 17.62 5.64 3.43
C MET A 56 17.68 7.09 3.91
N ASN A 57 17.18 8.04 3.13
CA ASN A 57 17.08 9.44 3.54
C ASN A 57 16.22 9.62 4.79
N ASN A 58 15.10 8.89 4.90
CA ASN A 58 14.26 8.92 6.10
C ASN A 58 14.98 8.40 7.33
N ILE A 59 15.68 7.27 7.20
CA ILE A 59 16.49 6.69 8.28
C ILE A 59 17.56 7.70 8.72
N PHE A 60 18.25 8.33 7.78
CA PHE A 60 19.28 9.33 8.09
C PHE A 60 18.70 10.55 8.82
N CYS A 61 17.57 11.07 8.36
CA CYS A 61 16.87 12.17 9.03
C CYS A 61 16.43 11.78 10.46
N LEU A 62 15.93 10.57 10.65
CA LEU A 62 15.56 10.05 11.98
C LEU A 62 16.78 9.89 12.90
N ILE A 63 17.93 9.47 12.37
CA ILE A 63 19.19 9.39 13.14
C ILE A 63 19.65 10.78 13.57
N ILE A 64 19.58 11.79 12.69
CA ILE A 64 19.93 13.17 13.04
C ILE A 64 19.00 13.71 14.13
N LEU A 65 17.69 13.55 13.95
CA LEU A 65 16.69 14.02 14.92
C LEU A 65 16.82 13.29 16.27
N GLY A 66 17.05 11.98 16.24
CA GLY A 66 17.30 11.18 17.44
C GLY A 66 18.59 11.60 18.14
N GLY A 67 19.69 11.74 17.39
CA GLY A 67 20.97 12.21 17.92
C GLY A 67 20.88 13.60 18.54
N HIS A 68 20.04 14.47 17.99
CA HIS A 68 19.75 15.76 18.60
C HIS A 68 18.95 15.66 19.89
N LEU A 69 17.91 14.81 19.91
CA LEU A 69 17.08 14.58 21.09
C LEU A 69 17.91 14.04 22.28
N PHE A 70 18.91 13.21 22.01
CA PHE A 70 19.82 12.66 23.03
C PHE A 70 21.04 13.56 23.33
N GLY A 71 21.13 14.75 22.73
CA GLY A 71 22.25 15.67 22.94
C GLY A 71 23.58 15.21 22.34
N VAL A 72 23.58 14.16 21.51
CA VAL A 72 24.77 13.66 20.80
C VAL A 72 25.17 14.59 19.66
N ILE A 73 24.17 15.19 19.00
CA ILE A 73 24.36 16.09 17.86
C ILE A 73 23.71 17.44 18.18
N SER A 74 24.41 18.53 17.94
CA SER A 74 23.90 19.90 18.11
C SER A 74 23.80 20.62 16.75
N PRO A 75 22.86 20.22 15.86
CA PRO A 75 22.65 20.91 14.60
C PRO A 75 22.12 22.32 14.86
N SER A 76 22.40 23.25 13.94
CA SER A 76 21.76 24.57 13.95
C SER A 76 20.24 24.43 13.82
N PHE A 77 19.50 25.40 14.36
CA PHE A 77 18.04 25.42 14.25
C PHE A 77 17.55 25.33 12.80
N ILE A 78 18.23 26.01 11.87
CA ILE A 78 17.92 25.99 10.43
C ILE A 78 18.05 24.56 9.87
N ASN A 79 19.14 23.86 10.20
CA ASN A 79 19.33 22.47 9.75
C ASN A 79 18.23 21.56 10.29
N LEU A 80 17.80 21.76 11.54
CA LEU A 80 16.73 20.98 12.13
C LEU A 80 15.38 21.19 11.42
N VAL A 81 15.04 22.44 11.11
CA VAL A 81 13.83 22.78 10.35
C VAL A 81 13.89 22.15 8.96
N ILE A 82 15.02 22.27 8.26
CA ILE A 82 15.21 21.67 6.92
C ILE A 82 15.08 20.14 6.98
N THR A 83 15.75 19.47 7.92
CA THR A 83 15.66 18.01 8.10
C THR A 83 14.21 17.57 8.37
N THR A 84 13.47 18.33 9.19
CA THR A 84 12.07 18.03 9.49
C THR A 84 11.17 18.18 8.26
N ILE A 85 11.35 19.25 7.47
CA ILE A 85 10.62 19.47 6.22
C ILE A 85 10.92 18.35 5.21
N ILE A 86 12.20 18.01 5.03
CA ILE A 86 12.63 16.94 4.13
C ILE A 86 11.98 15.61 4.54
N LEU A 87 11.99 15.28 5.83
CA LEU A 87 11.38 14.07 6.37
C LEU A 87 9.86 14.05 6.14
N ALA A 88 9.17 15.17 6.34
CA ALA A 88 7.73 15.26 6.09
C ALA A 88 7.40 15.06 4.60
N LEU A 89 8.15 15.72 3.71
CA LEU A 89 7.96 15.61 2.27
C LEU A 89 8.24 14.20 1.75
N SER A 90 9.29 13.54 2.25
CA SER A 90 9.63 12.19 1.85
C SER A 90 8.59 11.17 2.32
N PHE A 91 8.05 11.30 3.54
CA PHE A 91 6.93 10.47 3.99
C PHE A 91 5.67 10.69 3.13
N ALA A 92 5.30 11.95 2.87
CA ALA A 92 4.17 12.25 2.00
C ALA A 92 4.35 11.64 0.60
N ASN A 93 5.58 11.66 0.08
CA ASN A 93 5.91 11.07 -1.20
C ASN A 93 5.73 9.53 -1.22
N VAL A 94 6.22 8.84 -0.18
CA VAL A 94 6.05 7.39 -0.01
C VAL A 94 4.58 7.01 0.12
N ILE A 95 3.80 7.78 0.90
CA ILE A 95 2.35 7.56 1.08
C ILE A 95 1.61 7.79 -0.25
N SER A 96 1.95 8.84 -0.99
CA SER A 96 1.34 9.13 -2.29
C SER A 96 1.60 8.01 -3.29
N HIS A 97 2.86 7.59 -3.46
CA HIS A 97 3.23 6.52 -4.39
C HIS A 97 2.60 5.18 -4.03
N SER A 98 2.60 4.80 -2.75
CA SER A 98 1.92 3.59 -2.30
C SER A 98 0.41 3.65 -2.54
N THR A 99 -0.22 4.82 -2.32
CA THR A 99 -1.65 5.04 -2.61
C THR A 99 -1.97 4.87 -4.09
N VAL A 100 -1.17 5.47 -4.97
CA VAL A 100 -1.35 5.36 -6.43
C VAL A 100 -1.16 3.91 -6.89
N LEU A 101 -0.13 3.23 -6.38
CA LEU A 101 0.12 1.83 -6.70
C LEU A 101 -1.05 0.94 -6.27
N MET A 102 -1.54 1.09 -5.04
CA MET A 102 -2.69 0.35 -4.53
C MET A 102 -3.95 0.62 -5.36
N HIS A 103 -4.19 1.87 -5.75
CA HIS A 103 -5.31 2.23 -6.62
C HIS A 103 -5.21 1.59 -8.00
N LEU A 104 -4.02 1.54 -8.58
CA LEU A 104 -3.81 0.92 -9.88
C LEU A 104 -4.10 -0.58 -9.81
N VAL A 105 -3.59 -1.27 -8.78
CA VAL A 105 -3.87 -2.69 -8.54
C VAL A 105 -5.36 -2.95 -8.36
N LEU A 106 -6.05 -2.15 -7.53
CA LEU A 106 -7.49 -2.23 -7.35
C LEU A 106 -8.26 -2.03 -8.65
N SER A 107 -7.87 -1.03 -9.44
CA SER A 107 -8.52 -0.73 -10.72
C SER A 107 -8.37 -1.88 -11.71
N CYS A 108 -7.20 -2.53 -11.74
CA CYS A 108 -6.98 -3.73 -12.55
C CYS A 108 -7.86 -4.91 -12.09
N ILE A 109 -7.97 -5.13 -10.78
CA ILE A 109 -8.84 -6.16 -10.19
C ILE A 109 -10.30 -5.89 -10.55
N ASP A 110 -10.78 -4.67 -10.35
CA ASP A 110 -12.16 -4.29 -10.64
C ASP A 110 -12.50 -4.45 -12.12
N HIS A 111 -11.58 -4.10 -13.03
CA HIS A 111 -11.77 -4.31 -14.46
C HIS A 111 -11.95 -5.80 -14.80
N VAL A 112 -11.11 -6.68 -14.23
CA VAL A 112 -11.21 -8.12 -14.46
C VAL A 112 -12.49 -8.70 -13.85
N VAL A 113 -12.90 -8.22 -12.67
CA VAL A 113 -14.19 -8.60 -12.05
C VAL A 113 -15.35 -8.21 -12.96
N LEU A 114 -15.37 -6.96 -13.44
CA LEU A 114 -16.45 -6.43 -14.25
C LEU A 114 -16.58 -7.18 -15.58
N ASP A 115 -15.47 -7.42 -16.27
CA ASP A 115 -15.47 -8.19 -17.51
C ASP A 115 -15.95 -9.63 -17.26
N GLY A 116 -15.47 -10.25 -16.18
CA GLY A 116 -15.89 -11.61 -15.80
C GLY A 116 -17.38 -11.70 -15.48
N ARG A 117 -17.96 -10.69 -14.82
CA ARG A 117 -19.40 -10.62 -14.54
C ARG A 117 -20.24 -10.39 -15.81
N GLN A 118 -19.75 -9.57 -16.74
CA GLN A 118 -20.43 -9.35 -18.02
C GLN A 118 -20.47 -10.65 -18.84
N LEU A 119 -19.35 -11.38 -18.88
CA LEU A 119 -19.28 -12.69 -19.50
C LEU A 119 -20.25 -13.68 -18.83
N ALA A 120 -20.29 -13.73 -17.51
CA ALA A 120 -21.20 -14.63 -16.79
C ALA A 120 -22.69 -14.38 -17.07
N ARG A 121 -23.08 -13.18 -17.54
CA ARG A 121 -24.46 -12.84 -17.91
C ARG A 121 -24.81 -13.13 -19.37
N GLY A 122 -23.82 -13.31 -20.24
CA GLY A 122 -24.01 -13.56 -21.67
C GLY A 122 -23.79 -15.02 -22.06
N THR A 123 -24.14 -15.36 -23.30
CA THR A 123 -23.77 -16.64 -23.91
C THR A 123 -22.27 -16.61 -24.20
N VAL A 124 -21.47 -17.22 -23.32
CA VAL A 124 -20.00 -17.11 -23.35
C VAL A 124 -19.41 -17.86 -24.54
N ARG A 125 -18.71 -17.15 -25.44
CA ARG A 125 -17.84 -17.75 -26.44
C ARG A 125 -16.49 -18.11 -25.81
N SER A 126 -15.95 -19.30 -26.08
CA SER A 126 -14.70 -19.79 -25.47
C SER A 126 -13.50 -18.85 -25.69
N SER A 127 -13.49 -18.09 -26.78
CA SER A 127 -12.47 -17.09 -27.12
C SER A 127 -12.43 -15.88 -26.18
N GLU A 128 -13.56 -15.47 -25.62
CA GLU A 128 -13.61 -14.33 -24.70
C GLU A 128 -13.21 -14.74 -23.29
N LEU A 129 -13.57 -15.97 -22.91
CA LEU A 129 -13.13 -16.58 -21.65
C LEU A 129 -11.60 -16.71 -21.60
N SER A 130 -10.96 -17.13 -22.70
CA SER A 130 -9.50 -17.25 -22.76
C SER A 130 -8.80 -15.90 -22.67
N ARG A 131 -9.36 -14.84 -23.26
CA ARG A 131 -8.84 -13.46 -23.14
C ARG A 131 -8.90 -12.95 -21.71
N ASN A 132 -10.03 -13.14 -21.02
CA ASN A 132 -10.16 -12.75 -19.61
C ASN A 132 -9.24 -13.56 -18.69
N LEU A 133 -9.10 -14.86 -18.97
CA LEU A 133 -8.16 -15.70 -18.24
C LEU A 133 -6.72 -15.18 -18.45
N HIS A 134 -6.37 -14.77 -19.65
CA HIS A 134 -5.06 -14.20 -19.94
C HIS A 134 -4.83 -12.90 -19.17
N GLY A 135 -5.82 -12.00 -19.10
CA GLY A 135 -5.75 -10.79 -18.28
C GLY A 135 -5.58 -11.08 -16.79
N TYR A 136 -6.32 -12.04 -16.24
CA TYR A 136 -6.15 -12.46 -14.85
C TYR A 136 -4.76 -13.07 -14.59
N VAL A 137 -4.29 -13.95 -15.49
CA VAL A 137 -2.95 -14.54 -15.40
C VAL A 137 -1.87 -13.46 -15.52
N GLN A 138 -2.06 -12.43 -16.35
CA GLN A 138 -1.13 -11.30 -16.41
C GLN A 138 -1.07 -10.53 -15.10
N ILE A 139 -2.21 -10.23 -14.46
CA ILE A 139 -2.25 -9.61 -13.13
C ILE A 139 -1.57 -10.51 -12.10
N GLN A 140 -1.86 -11.81 -12.12
CA GLN A 140 -1.25 -12.76 -11.21
C GLN A 140 0.26 -12.87 -11.43
N VAL A 141 0.72 -12.86 -12.68
CA VAL A 141 2.14 -12.88 -13.03
C VAL A 141 2.79 -11.59 -12.53
N LEU A 142 2.18 -10.42 -12.77
CA LEU A 142 2.63 -9.13 -12.26
C LEU A 142 2.73 -9.13 -10.73
N LEU A 143 1.72 -9.67 -10.04
CA LEU A 143 1.74 -9.83 -8.59
C LEU A 143 2.78 -10.85 -8.11
N SER A 144 3.01 -11.93 -8.87
CA SER A 144 3.98 -12.98 -8.55
C SER A 144 5.43 -12.57 -8.79
N GLN A 145 5.65 -11.63 -9.72
CA GLN A 145 6.95 -11.01 -9.98
C GLN A 145 7.35 -10.08 -8.83
N LEU A 146 6.38 -9.54 -8.10
CA LEU A 146 6.66 -8.94 -6.80
C LEU A 146 6.99 -10.08 -5.84
N PRO A 147 8.08 -9.98 -5.06
CA PRO A 147 8.39 -10.97 -4.04
C PRO A 147 7.29 -10.92 -2.97
N LEU A 148 6.22 -11.71 -3.15
CA LEU A 148 5.05 -11.71 -2.25
C LEU A 148 5.48 -11.91 -0.80
N ALA A 149 6.43 -12.82 -0.55
CA ALA A 149 6.98 -13.03 0.79
C ALA A 149 7.61 -11.75 1.38
N ALA A 150 8.30 -10.96 0.56
CA ALA A 150 8.85 -9.68 1.00
C ALA A 150 7.72 -8.67 1.23
N PHE A 151 6.71 -8.62 0.37
CA PHE A 151 5.56 -7.72 0.55
C PHE A 151 4.78 -8.04 1.83
N GLU A 152 4.50 -9.32 2.09
CA GLU A 152 3.88 -9.79 3.33
C GLU A 152 4.67 -9.39 4.58
N THR A 153 6.01 -9.54 4.51
CA THR A 153 6.92 -9.13 5.59
C THR A 153 6.96 -7.61 5.75
N ILE A 154 6.89 -6.85 4.66
CA ILE A 154 6.82 -5.38 4.67
C ILE A 154 5.50 -4.92 5.30
N VAL A 155 4.37 -5.54 4.96
CA VAL A 155 3.08 -5.20 5.55
C VAL A 155 3.07 -5.51 7.05
N ALA A 156 3.54 -6.71 7.45
CA ALA A 156 3.62 -7.09 8.86
C ALA A 156 4.56 -6.17 9.66
N SER A 157 5.74 -5.86 9.11
CA SER A 157 6.71 -4.97 9.76
C SER A 157 6.20 -3.53 9.82
N LEU A 158 5.52 -3.03 8.78
CA LEU A 158 4.92 -1.70 8.78
C LEU A 158 3.77 -1.59 9.80
N MET A 159 2.95 -2.64 9.93
CA MET A 159 1.89 -2.68 10.96
C MET A 159 2.50 -2.69 12.37
N LEU A 160 3.51 -3.52 12.62
CA LEU A 160 4.19 -3.56 13.91
C LEU A 160 4.89 -2.23 14.24
N LEU A 161 5.61 -1.66 13.28
CA LEU A 161 6.28 -0.37 13.42
C LEU A 161 5.26 0.75 13.67
N GLY A 162 4.16 0.76 12.92
CA GLY A 162 3.08 1.73 13.11
C GLY A 162 2.45 1.64 14.50
N LEU A 163 2.27 0.43 15.04
CA LEU A 163 1.82 0.22 16.42
C LEU A 163 2.81 0.80 17.43
N LEU A 164 4.10 0.45 17.31
CA LEU A 164 5.15 0.92 18.23
C LEU A 164 5.29 2.45 18.19
N VAL A 165 5.29 3.04 16.99
CA VAL A 165 5.35 4.49 16.79
C VAL A 165 4.14 5.16 17.40
N CYS A 166 2.91 4.71 17.10
CA CYS A 166 1.69 5.28 17.70
C CYS A 166 1.72 5.25 19.22
N VAL A 167 2.00 4.10 19.82
CA VAL A 167 1.99 3.93 21.29
C VAL A 167 3.06 4.79 21.94
N THR A 168 4.29 4.76 21.41
CA THR A 168 5.42 5.54 21.96
C THR A 168 5.16 7.04 21.84
N PHE A 169 4.71 7.52 20.67
CA PHE A 169 4.46 8.95 20.45
C PHE A 169 3.26 9.45 21.25
N ASN A 170 2.20 8.65 21.40
CA ASN A 170 1.08 8.97 22.29
C ASN A 170 1.54 9.11 23.74
N TYR A 171 2.32 8.13 24.21
CA TYR A 171 2.87 8.13 25.56
C TYR A 171 3.74 9.37 25.81
N VAL A 172 4.69 9.65 24.90
CA VAL A 172 5.58 10.83 25.00
C VAL A 172 4.78 12.13 24.98
N THR A 173 3.77 12.23 24.11
CA THR A 173 2.91 13.43 24.03
C THR A 173 2.18 13.68 25.36
N ILE A 174 1.65 12.65 26.00
CA ILE A 174 0.85 12.82 27.22
C ILE A 174 1.74 13.00 28.45
N LYS A 175 2.74 12.12 28.64
CA LYS A 175 3.52 12.06 29.90
C LYS A 175 4.72 13.01 29.90
N MET A 176 5.42 13.17 28.78
CA MET A 176 6.70 13.90 28.73
C MET A 176 6.56 15.39 28.39
N ARG A 177 5.34 15.96 28.44
CA ARG A 177 5.05 17.35 28.07
C ARG A 177 5.90 18.39 28.83
N HIS A 178 6.25 18.11 30.08
CA HIS A 178 7.00 19.03 30.94
C HIS A 178 8.52 18.90 30.81
N ILE A 179 9.00 17.77 30.27
CA ILE A 179 10.44 17.48 30.13
C ILE A 179 10.96 17.96 28.77
N ILE A 180 10.14 17.84 27.72
CA ILE A 180 10.55 18.10 26.35
C ILE A 180 10.37 19.59 26.01
N PRO A 181 11.38 20.26 25.42
CA PRO A 181 11.24 21.64 24.97
C PRO A 181 10.09 21.79 23.97
N ILE A 182 9.35 22.90 24.06
CA ILE A 182 8.10 23.09 23.31
C ILE A 182 8.27 22.97 21.78
N THR A 183 9.44 23.36 21.27
CA THR A 183 9.80 23.24 19.85
C THR A 183 9.76 21.80 19.36
N PHE A 184 10.24 20.85 20.16
CA PHE A 184 10.18 19.42 19.85
C PHE A 184 8.83 18.82 20.19
N TYR A 185 8.16 19.36 21.21
CA TYR A 185 6.88 18.84 21.66
C TYR A 185 5.84 18.78 20.53
N VAL A 186 5.78 19.78 19.63
CA VAL A 186 4.79 19.82 18.51
C VAL A 186 4.95 18.65 17.52
N TYR A 187 6.15 18.08 17.40
CA TYR A 187 6.41 16.95 16.50
C TYR A 187 5.68 15.68 16.95
N PHE A 188 5.68 15.40 18.25
CA PHE A 188 5.11 14.18 18.81
C PHE A 188 3.59 13.99 18.57
N PRO A 189 2.71 14.96 18.90
CA PRO A 189 1.28 14.86 18.62
C PRO A 189 1.02 14.87 17.11
N SER A 190 1.82 15.59 16.33
CA SER A 190 1.67 15.61 14.87
C SER A 190 1.88 14.22 14.25
N VAL A 191 2.96 13.53 14.63
CA VAL A 191 3.24 12.16 14.16
C VAL A 191 2.22 11.16 14.72
N SER A 192 1.82 11.32 16.00
CA SER A 192 0.79 10.51 16.64
C SER A 192 -0.56 10.59 15.92
N VAL A 193 -0.95 11.76 15.40
CA VAL A 193 -2.19 11.94 14.62
C VAL A 193 -2.03 11.49 13.17
N LEU A 194 -0.88 11.78 12.55
CA LEU A 194 -0.64 11.45 11.15
C LEU A 194 -0.59 9.93 10.91
N THR A 195 0.07 9.18 11.81
CA THR A 195 0.24 7.73 11.69
C THR A 195 -1.10 6.97 11.57
N PRO A 196 -2.10 7.13 12.44
CA PRO A 196 -3.40 6.48 12.32
C PRO A 196 -4.20 6.94 11.09
N ILE A 197 -4.00 8.18 10.60
CA ILE A 197 -4.59 8.64 9.32
C ILE A 197 -4.02 7.83 8.16
N VAL A 198 -2.69 7.65 8.11
CA VAL A 198 -2.03 6.85 7.08
C VAL A 198 -2.52 5.40 7.12
N ILE A 199 -2.56 4.80 8.31
CA ILE A 199 -3.11 3.45 8.51
C ILE A 199 -4.57 3.39 8.02
N ARG A 200 -5.39 4.40 8.32
CA ARG A 200 -6.80 4.47 7.93
C ARG A 200 -6.98 4.48 6.41
N ILE A 201 -6.04 5.08 5.67
CA ILE A 201 -6.08 5.15 4.20
C ILE A 201 -5.52 3.89 3.56
N MET A 202 -4.39 3.39 4.06
CA MET A 202 -3.67 2.24 3.49
C MET A 202 -4.38 0.91 3.76
N LEU A 203 -4.75 0.66 5.02
CA LEU A 203 -5.23 -0.65 5.44
C LEU A 203 -6.49 -1.11 4.69
N PRO A 204 -7.54 -0.28 4.49
CA PRO A 204 -8.72 -0.69 3.74
C PRO A 204 -8.43 -1.01 2.27
N LYS A 205 -7.49 -0.28 1.65
CA LYS A 205 -7.10 -0.55 0.25
C LYS A 205 -6.41 -1.90 0.14
N THR A 206 -5.49 -2.21 1.06
CA THR A 206 -4.83 -3.52 1.11
C THR A 206 -5.84 -4.64 1.35
N VAL A 207 -6.79 -4.46 2.26
CA VAL A 207 -7.87 -5.44 2.49
C VAL A 207 -8.77 -5.59 1.26
N ALA A 208 -9.10 -4.50 0.56
CA ALA A 208 -9.93 -4.54 -0.65
C ALA A 208 -9.25 -5.28 -1.81
N ILE A 209 -7.93 -5.10 -2.01
CA ILE A 209 -7.17 -5.86 -3.01
C ILE A 209 -7.28 -7.35 -2.73
N PHE A 210 -7.15 -7.71 -1.46
CA PHE A 210 -7.24 -9.09 -1.00
C PHE A 210 -8.66 -9.67 -1.15
N GLU A 211 -9.69 -8.96 -0.69
CA GLU A 211 -11.07 -9.41 -0.82
C GLU A 211 -11.51 -9.49 -2.29
N GLY A 212 -11.07 -8.55 -3.13
CA GLY A 212 -11.31 -8.54 -4.57
C GLY A 212 -10.74 -9.77 -5.27
N GLY A 213 -9.49 -10.15 -4.94
CA GLY A 213 -8.87 -11.38 -5.45
C GLY A 213 -9.68 -12.64 -5.10
N ARG A 214 -10.22 -12.71 -3.87
CA ARG A 214 -11.06 -13.83 -3.44
C ARG A 214 -12.41 -13.85 -4.17
N VAL A 215 -13.06 -12.71 -4.35
CA VAL A 215 -14.36 -12.62 -5.05
C VAL A 215 -14.23 -13.00 -6.53
N ILE A 216 -13.14 -12.60 -7.19
CA ILE A 216 -12.81 -13.08 -8.54
C ILE A 216 -12.77 -14.60 -8.53
N ARG A 217 -12.05 -15.18 -7.56
CA ARG A 217 -11.86 -16.61 -7.52
C ARG A 217 -13.16 -17.39 -7.30
N ASP A 218 -13.90 -17.01 -6.26
CA ASP A 218 -14.98 -17.82 -5.74
C ASP A 218 -16.31 -17.55 -6.46
N THR A 219 -16.57 -16.33 -6.92
CA THR A 219 -17.86 -15.98 -7.52
C THR A 219 -17.81 -16.01 -9.04
N VAL A 220 -16.82 -15.33 -9.63
CA VAL A 220 -16.75 -15.19 -11.10
C VAL A 220 -16.39 -16.53 -11.73
N TRP A 221 -15.39 -17.24 -11.20
CA TRP A 221 -14.95 -18.48 -11.83
C TRP A 221 -15.86 -19.68 -11.56
N THR A 222 -16.51 -19.79 -10.40
CA THR A 222 -17.47 -20.88 -10.18
C THR A 222 -18.66 -20.76 -11.14
N THR A 223 -19.13 -19.53 -11.36
CA THR A 223 -20.20 -19.23 -12.32
C THR A 223 -19.76 -19.54 -13.75
N LEU A 224 -18.56 -19.07 -14.16
CA LEU A 224 -18.03 -19.33 -15.51
C LEU A 224 -17.72 -20.82 -15.75
N LEU A 225 -17.28 -21.55 -14.73
CA LEU A 225 -17.09 -23.01 -14.79
C LEU A 225 -18.42 -23.76 -14.94
N GLY A 226 -19.52 -23.22 -14.43
CA GLY A 226 -20.87 -23.77 -14.63
C GLY A 226 -21.32 -23.71 -16.09
N LEU A 227 -20.96 -22.63 -16.78
CA LEU A 227 -21.37 -22.31 -18.16
C LEU A 227 -20.47 -22.91 -19.23
N SER A 228 -19.20 -23.20 -18.93
CA SER A 228 -18.26 -23.75 -19.91
C SER A 228 -18.47 -25.25 -20.17
N SER A 229 -18.35 -25.67 -21.43
CA SER A 229 -18.36 -27.09 -21.82
C SER A 229 -17.10 -27.82 -21.32
N GLU A 230 -15.96 -27.13 -21.23
CA GLU A 230 -14.66 -27.71 -20.89
C GLU A 230 -14.33 -27.64 -19.39
N LYS A 231 -15.29 -28.03 -18.54
CA LYS A 231 -15.19 -27.88 -17.06
C LYS A 231 -13.91 -28.49 -16.48
N LYS A 232 -13.49 -29.65 -17.00
CA LYS A 232 -12.34 -30.41 -16.50
C LYS A 232 -11.01 -29.69 -16.72
N TYR A 233 -10.81 -29.10 -17.90
CA TYR A 233 -9.58 -28.37 -18.22
C TYR A 233 -9.45 -27.11 -17.37
N PHE A 234 -10.51 -26.29 -17.34
CA PHE A 234 -10.52 -25.05 -16.56
C PHE A 234 -10.40 -25.31 -15.06
N LYS A 235 -11.09 -26.32 -14.51
CA LYS A 235 -10.96 -26.67 -13.08
C LYS A 235 -9.53 -27.07 -12.71
N ARG A 236 -8.82 -27.81 -13.56
CA ARG A 236 -7.40 -28.15 -13.34
C ARG A 236 -6.51 -26.91 -13.39
N LYS A 237 -6.70 -26.06 -14.40
CA LYS A 237 -5.93 -24.83 -14.56
C LYS A 237 -6.13 -23.86 -13.38
N MET A 238 -7.37 -23.73 -12.92
CA MET A 238 -7.72 -22.93 -11.74
C MET A 238 -7.14 -23.49 -10.44
N LYS A 239 -7.10 -24.82 -10.28
CA LYS A 239 -6.45 -25.43 -9.11
C LYS A 239 -4.93 -25.16 -9.07
N GLY A 240 -4.30 -24.98 -10.23
CA GLY A 240 -2.90 -24.56 -10.33
C GLY A 240 -2.67 -23.07 -10.05
N ILE A 241 -3.70 -22.25 -10.25
CA ILE A 241 -3.70 -20.81 -9.95
C ILE A 241 -4.01 -20.67 -8.45
N GLY A 242 -2.95 -20.52 -7.63
CA GLY A 242 -3.09 -20.34 -6.18
C GLY A 242 -3.96 -19.14 -5.78
N GLU A 243 -4.52 -19.20 -4.57
CA GLU A 243 -5.25 -18.05 -4.00
C GLU A 243 -4.30 -16.85 -3.88
N ILE A 244 -4.69 -15.71 -4.43
CA ILE A 244 -4.04 -14.45 -4.11
C ILE A 244 -4.50 -14.07 -2.70
N ALA A 245 -3.76 -14.57 -1.71
CA ALA A 245 -3.98 -14.26 -0.30
C ALA A 245 -2.72 -13.60 0.25
N PHE A 246 -2.87 -12.41 0.82
CA PHE A 246 -1.81 -11.74 1.56
C PHE A 246 -1.89 -12.16 3.02
N TYR A 247 -0.82 -12.78 3.50
CA TYR A 247 -0.63 -13.07 4.91
C TYR A 247 0.28 -12.01 5.52
N ALA A 248 0.04 -11.63 6.77
CA ALA A 248 1.08 -11.00 7.55
C ALA A 248 2.05 -12.13 7.93
N SER A 249 3.18 -12.19 7.24
CA SER A 249 4.20 -13.21 7.45
C SER A 249 5.45 -12.58 8.03
N PHE A 250 6.09 -13.26 8.97
CA PHE A 250 7.41 -12.88 9.45
C PHE A 250 8.37 -14.03 9.14
N PHE A 251 9.34 -13.78 8.27
CA PHE A 251 10.19 -14.80 7.65
C PHE A 251 9.38 -15.85 6.87
N GLN A 252 9.22 -17.06 7.43
CA GLN A 252 8.45 -18.16 6.84
C GLN A 252 7.16 -18.47 7.61
N TYR A 253 6.94 -17.81 8.75
CA TYR A 253 5.77 -18.04 9.58
C TYR A 253 4.65 -17.10 9.17
N ARG A 254 3.50 -17.68 8.79
CA ARG A 254 2.26 -16.94 8.51
C ARG A 254 1.58 -16.63 9.85
N LEU A 255 1.61 -15.37 10.28
CA LEU A 255 1.06 -14.96 11.57
C LEU A 255 -0.47 -14.87 11.52
N TYR A 256 -0.98 -14.09 10.57
CA TYR A 256 -2.42 -13.91 10.41
C TYR A 256 -2.78 -13.50 8.99
N ARG A 257 -4.03 -13.79 8.63
CA ARG A 257 -4.61 -13.37 7.36
C ARG A 257 -5.13 -11.95 7.49
N LEU A 258 -4.79 -11.06 6.56
CA LEU A 258 -5.36 -9.70 6.54
C LEU A 258 -6.85 -9.81 6.23
N GLN A 259 -7.69 -9.39 7.17
CA GLN A 259 -9.14 -9.37 7.03
C GLN A 259 -9.69 -8.02 7.50
N ASN A 260 -10.95 -7.72 7.16
CA ASN A 260 -11.61 -6.51 7.66
C ASN A 260 -11.64 -6.44 9.20
N SER A 261 -11.69 -7.59 9.89
CA SER A 261 -11.59 -7.68 11.36
C SER A 261 -10.24 -7.17 11.88
N THR A 262 -9.14 -7.38 11.14
CA THR A 262 -7.79 -6.95 11.51
C THR A 262 -7.72 -5.44 11.75
N LYS A 263 -8.50 -4.64 11.01
CA LYS A 263 -8.55 -3.18 11.19
C LYS A 263 -9.04 -2.79 12.59
N ALA A 264 -10.16 -3.37 13.02
CA ALA A 264 -10.74 -3.07 14.33
C ALA A 264 -9.80 -3.51 15.46
N THR A 265 -9.26 -4.72 15.35
CA THR A 265 -8.28 -5.24 16.31
C THR A 265 -7.05 -4.36 16.40
N PHE A 266 -6.53 -3.87 15.26
CA PHE A 266 -5.33 -3.05 15.23
C PHE A 266 -5.52 -1.72 15.99
N TYR A 267 -6.63 -1.02 15.77
CA TYR A 267 -6.93 0.21 16.52
C TYR A 267 -7.19 -0.04 18.00
N ALA A 268 -7.90 -1.13 18.34
CA ALA A 268 -8.12 -1.52 19.72
C ALA A 268 -6.80 -1.76 20.45
N VAL A 269 -5.85 -2.47 19.82
CA VAL A 269 -4.53 -2.74 20.37
C VAL A 269 -3.71 -1.46 20.55
N ILE A 270 -3.77 -0.50 19.63
CA ILE A 270 -3.10 0.80 19.81
C ILE A 270 -3.61 1.51 21.08
N ILE A 271 -4.92 1.59 21.25
CA ILE A 271 -5.53 2.29 22.39
C ILE A 271 -5.20 1.55 23.70
N ASP A 272 -5.45 0.24 23.75
CA ASP A 272 -5.21 -0.60 24.92
C ASP A 272 -3.74 -0.56 25.38
N ARG A 273 -2.80 -0.67 24.44
CA ARG A 273 -1.36 -0.58 24.74
C ARG A 273 -0.94 0.83 25.14
N THR A 274 -1.55 1.86 24.58
CA THR A 274 -1.31 3.24 25.03
C THR A 274 -1.79 3.45 26.47
N ILE A 275 -3.00 2.99 26.81
CA ILE A 275 -3.54 3.07 28.18
C ILE A 275 -2.65 2.29 29.14
N THR A 276 -2.30 1.05 28.79
CA THR A 276 -1.42 0.21 29.61
C THR A 276 -0.06 0.87 29.85
N ALA A 277 0.55 1.47 28.82
CA ALA A 277 1.82 2.18 28.95
C ALA A 277 1.71 3.43 29.84
N LEU A 278 0.58 4.15 29.78
CA LEU A 278 0.33 5.31 30.64
C LEU A 278 0.14 4.91 32.11
N LEU A 279 -0.52 3.77 32.37
CA LEU A 279 -0.75 3.25 33.73
C LEU A 279 0.47 2.54 34.32
N SER A 280 1.36 1.97 33.50
CA SER A 280 2.52 1.22 34.00
C SER A 280 3.59 2.09 34.68
N ILE A 281 3.55 3.41 34.46
CA ILE A 281 4.49 4.37 35.02
C ILE A 281 3.73 5.22 36.03
N ASP A 282 3.46 4.60 37.19
CA ASP A 282 3.07 5.31 38.39
C ASP A 282 4.29 6.07 38.94
N SER A 283 4.02 7.33 39.27
CA SER A 283 4.93 8.38 39.72
C SER A 283 5.91 7.92 40.81
N SER A 284 7.17 7.71 40.42
CA SER A 284 8.35 7.87 41.28
C SER A 284 8.86 9.30 41.20
#